data_AF-A0ABD4RJG0-F1
#
_entry.id   AF-A0ABD4RJG0-F1
#
_cell.length_a   1.000
_cell.length_b   1.000
_cell.length_c   1.000
_cell.angle_alpha   90.00
_cell.angle_beta   90.00
_cell.angle_gamma   90.00
#
_symmetry.space_group_name_H-M   'P 1'
#
loop_
_entity.id
_entity.type
_entity.pdbx_description
1 polymer ?
#
loop_
_entity_poly.entity_id
_entity_poly.type
_entity_poly.pdbx_seq_one_letter_code
_entity_poly.pdbx_strand_id
1 'polypeptide(L)'
;MLKKTKIISAILLASILSLNFSKTLTTYADSPALNYDSKYDLNNDSVINELDINEISKYYNIKNSSPNWNEKFDFNNDGIIDIFDIIKISKRNDIKKPKKKSSKNALKLKKLISNNKNITTTVDSDGKQIYNVWVKGITPPAESDFTNLNLGANYSINVDSWKPGQDSYDINKLKMESSRNNLAPNDKTLLLYINGSGMGLPTSPSLDTRTGFFNGVPKKEDNLINKSYVRIYHLLNIRLLDWLQEDKSLGVSNNNIGIYSNNVITLLGASFDKSGNLLGIYVIDSNGKKFKISKDILYGIKYYKTVKDSN
;
A
#
# COMPACT_ATOMS: atom_id res chain seq x y z
N MET A 1 28.01 -58.75 -4.94
CA MET A 1 28.24 -57.75 -3.86
C MET A 1 26.90 -57.16 -3.43
N LEU A 2 26.63 -57.19 -2.13
CA LEU A 2 25.64 -56.41 -1.35
C LEU A 2 25.42 -54.98 -1.93
N LYS A 3 24.25 -54.33 -1.93
CA LYS A 3 23.27 -54.14 -0.84
C LYS A 3 22.01 -53.38 -1.36
N LYS A 4 20.82 -53.84 -0.93
CA LYS A 4 19.71 -53.10 -0.30
C LYS A 4 18.93 -52.00 -1.07
N THR A 5 17.72 -52.33 -1.53
CA THR A 5 16.37 -51.97 -0.97
C THR A 5 15.92 -50.49 -1.02
N LYS A 6 14.84 -50.20 -1.76
CA LYS A 6 13.46 -50.05 -1.21
C LYS A 6 12.43 -50.02 -2.33
N ILE A 7 11.30 -50.66 -2.03
CA ILE A 7 10.26 -51.14 -2.91
C ILE A 7 8.93 -50.67 -2.30
N ILE A 8 7.97 -50.38 -3.19
CA ILE A 8 6.50 -50.45 -3.01
C ILE A 8 5.77 -49.21 -2.49
N SER A 9 5.16 -48.53 -3.47
CA SER A 9 3.78 -48.05 -3.46
C SER A 9 2.78 -49.11 -2.97
N ALA A 10 1.88 -48.76 -2.04
CA ALA A 10 0.57 -49.40 -1.91
C ALA A 10 -0.35 -48.41 -1.15
N ILE A 11 -1.29 -47.77 -1.84
CA ILE A 11 -2.70 -48.19 -1.94
C ILE A 11 -3.35 -48.24 -0.54
N LEU A 12 -4.01 -47.14 -0.18
CA LEU A 12 -5.00 -47.10 0.88
C LEU A 12 -6.27 -47.79 0.36
N LEU A 13 -6.60 -48.95 0.93
CA LEU A 13 -7.96 -49.48 0.89
C LEU A 13 -8.30 -50.18 2.21
N ALA A 14 -9.28 -49.58 2.87
CA ALA A 14 -10.25 -50.12 3.83
C ALA A 14 -9.81 -51.26 4.77
N SER A 15 -9.83 -50.93 6.07
CA SER A 15 -10.23 -51.88 7.11
C SER A 15 -11.12 -51.17 8.12
N ILE A 16 -12.39 -51.58 8.14
CA ILE A 16 -13.40 -51.28 9.16
C ILE A 16 -12.97 -51.99 10.44
N LEU A 17 -12.89 -51.26 11.57
CA LEU A 17 -13.03 -51.87 12.89
C LEU A 17 -14.02 -51.04 13.70
N SER A 18 -15.13 -51.68 14.06
CA SER A 18 -16.18 -51.17 14.92
C SER A 18 -15.75 -51.26 16.38
N LEU A 19 -15.91 -50.17 17.13
CA LEU A 19 -16.02 -50.22 18.60
C LEU A 19 -17.33 -49.54 18.99
N ASN A 20 -18.27 -50.38 19.43
CA ASN A 20 -19.50 -49.96 20.09
C ASN A 20 -19.19 -49.49 21.52
N PHE A 21 -19.70 -48.32 21.90
CA PHE A 21 -20.08 -48.02 23.28
C PHE A 21 -21.53 -47.53 23.31
N SER A 22 -22.36 -48.21 24.11
CA SER A 22 -23.75 -47.83 24.36
C SER A 22 -23.85 -46.71 25.39
N LYS A 23 -24.41 -45.57 24.93
CA LYS A 23 -25.47 -44.75 25.53
C LYS A 23 -25.37 -44.36 27.03
N THR A 24 -25.15 -43.06 27.25
CA THR A 24 -26.07 -42.20 28.02
C THR A 24 -26.11 -40.80 27.41
N LEU A 25 -27.33 -40.30 27.18
CA LEU A 25 -27.61 -38.93 26.75
C LEU A 25 -27.14 -37.93 27.83
N THR A 26 -26.44 -36.89 27.42
CA THR A 26 -26.87 -35.51 27.70
C THR A 26 -26.64 -34.68 26.45
N THR A 27 -27.75 -34.28 25.83
CA THR A 27 -27.79 -33.20 24.85
C THR A 27 -27.39 -31.91 25.53
N TYR A 28 -26.26 -31.33 25.14
CA TYR A 28 -26.06 -29.88 25.23
C TYR A 28 -25.43 -29.40 23.92
N ALA A 29 -26.31 -28.78 23.13
CA ALA A 29 -26.11 -27.73 22.16
C ALA A 29 -24.72 -27.58 21.54
N ASP A 30 -24.69 -27.65 20.20
CA ASP A 30 -23.79 -26.93 19.30
C ASP A 30 -22.82 -26.00 20.04
N SER A 31 -21.59 -26.46 20.26
CA SER A 31 -20.54 -25.57 20.73
C SER A 31 -20.20 -24.66 19.56
N PRO A 32 -20.56 -23.36 19.56
CA PRO A 32 -20.02 -22.45 18.56
C PRO A 32 -18.50 -22.53 18.65
N ALA A 33 -17.82 -22.53 17.49
CA ALA A 33 -16.37 -22.44 17.45
C ALA A 33 -15.95 -21.25 18.34
N LEU A 34 -15.21 -21.53 19.41
CA LEU A 34 -14.77 -20.50 20.34
C LEU A 34 -13.71 -19.63 19.64
N ASN A 35 -13.91 -18.32 19.66
CA ASN A 35 -12.96 -17.34 19.12
C ASN A 35 -12.06 -16.79 20.23
N TYR A 36 -10.92 -16.21 19.84
CA TYR A 36 -10.04 -15.50 20.77
C TYR A 36 -10.78 -14.33 21.43
N ASP A 37 -10.80 -14.32 22.75
CA ASP A 37 -11.36 -13.26 23.59
C ASP A 37 -10.31 -12.92 24.65
N SER A 38 -9.80 -11.68 24.59
CA SER A 38 -8.64 -11.24 25.36
C SER A 38 -8.85 -11.29 26.87
N LYS A 39 -10.08 -11.39 27.36
CA LYS A 39 -10.34 -11.50 28.79
C LYS A 39 -9.85 -12.82 29.40
N TYR A 40 -9.64 -13.86 28.58
CA TYR A 40 -9.13 -15.15 29.02
C TYR A 40 -7.60 -15.32 28.83
N ASP A 41 -6.94 -14.31 28.27
CA ASP A 41 -5.48 -14.23 28.09
C ASP A 41 -4.90 -13.44 29.27
N LEU A 42 -4.77 -14.14 30.40
CA LEU A 42 -4.43 -13.57 31.71
C LEU A 42 -2.95 -13.20 31.81
N ASN A 43 -2.08 -13.90 31.07
CA ASN A 43 -0.65 -13.62 31.03
C ASN A 43 -0.24 -12.66 29.89
N ASN A 44 -1.17 -12.29 29.01
CA ASN A 44 -0.99 -11.41 27.85
C ASN A 44 0.03 -11.93 26.80
N ASP A 45 0.23 -13.23 26.69
CA ASP A 45 1.14 -13.84 25.71
C ASP A 45 0.51 -14.02 24.31
N SER A 46 -0.74 -13.59 24.14
CA SER A 46 -1.53 -13.72 22.91
C SER A 46 -1.98 -15.16 22.58
N VAL A 47 -1.93 -16.09 23.54
CA VAL A 47 -2.34 -17.49 23.41
C VAL A 47 -3.09 -17.93 24.67
N ILE A 48 -4.39 -18.21 24.56
CA ILE A 48 -5.16 -18.74 25.69
C ILE A 48 -4.77 -20.20 25.90
N ASN A 49 -4.07 -20.52 27.00
CA ASN A 49 -3.54 -21.85 27.29
C ASN A 49 -3.39 -22.14 28.81
N GLU A 50 -2.69 -23.22 29.16
CA GLU A 50 -2.44 -23.64 30.55
C GLU A 50 -1.73 -22.57 31.41
N LEU A 51 -0.95 -21.69 30.80
CA LEU A 51 -0.31 -20.57 31.50
C LEU A 51 -1.34 -19.57 32.04
N ASP A 52 -2.47 -19.36 31.35
CA ASP A 52 -3.57 -18.55 31.86
C ASP A 52 -4.30 -19.24 33.01
N ILE A 53 -4.42 -20.57 32.94
CA ILE A 53 -4.95 -21.38 34.05
C ILE A 53 -4.06 -21.24 35.30
N ASN A 54 -2.73 -21.22 35.11
CA ASN A 54 -1.78 -20.99 36.21
C ASN A 54 -1.90 -19.58 36.82
N GLU A 55 -2.33 -18.58 36.04
CA GLU A 55 -2.57 -17.23 36.57
C GLU A 55 -3.84 -17.17 37.42
N ILE A 56 -4.98 -17.71 36.95
CA ILE A 56 -6.23 -17.69 37.74
C ILE A 56 -6.16 -18.57 38.99
N SER A 57 -5.42 -19.69 38.95
CA SER A 57 -5.34 -20.62 40.09
C SER A 57 -4.66 -20.01 41.33
N LYS A 58 -3.92 -18.91 41.19
CA LYS A 58 -3.41 -18.09 42.32
C LYS A 58 -4.52 -17.44 43.14
N TYR A 59 -5.72 -17.35 42.58
CA TYR A 59 -6.89 -16.70 43.17
C TYR A 59 -8.01 -17.68 43.56
N TYR A 60 -7.73 -18.99 43.54
CA TYR A 60 -8.71 -20.03 43.82
C TYR A 60 -9.32 -19.91 45.22
N ASN A 61 -10.65 -20.07 45.30
CA ASN A 61 -11.47 -20.00 46.50
C ASN A 61 -11.55 -18.61 47.18
N ILE A 62 -11.15 -17.55 46.49
CA ILE A 62 -11.36 -16.17 46.95
C ILE A 62 -12.81 -15.77 46.69
N LYS A 63 -13.46 -15.16 47.69
CA LYS A 63 -14.83 -14.66 47.60
C LYS A 63 -14.87 -13.15 47.44
N ASN A 64 -15.97 -12.60 46.93
CA ASN A 64 -16.18 -11.15 46.77
C ASN A 64 -16.04 -10.29 48.04
N SER A 65 -16.13 -10.89 49.22
CA SER A 65 -15.89 -10.25 50.51
C SER A 65 -14.41 -10.22 50.92
N SER A 66 -13.52 -10.86 50.16
CA SER A 66 -12.10 -11.01 50.50
C SER A 66 -11.30 -9.78 50.07
N PRO A 67 -10.28 -9.33 50.83
CA PRO A 67 -9.49 -8.15 50.49
C PRO A 67 -8.72 -8.24 49.16
N ASN A 68 -8.43 -9.46 48.71
CA ASN A 68 -7.72 -9.78 47.47
C ASN A 68 -8.66 -10.21 46.33
N TRP A 69 -9.97 -9.99 46.48
CA TRP A 69 -10.95 -10.21 45.42
C TRP A 69 -10.64 -9.38 44.18
N ASN A 70 -10.83 -9.98 43.00
CA ASN A 70 -10.75 -9.28 41.74
C ASN A 70 -11.78 -9.86 40.76
N GLU A 71 -12.78 -9.05 40.41
CA GLU A 71 -13.89 -9.41 39.52
C GLU A 71 -13.42 -9.91 38.14
N LYS A 72 -12.20 -9.57 37.69
CA LYS A 72 -11.68 -10.02 36.39
C LYS A 72 -11.46 -11.53 36.30
N PHE A 73 -11.39 -12.23 37.44
CA PHE A 73 -11.18 -13.68 37.50
C PHE A 73 -12.48 -14.46 37.77
N ASP A 74 -13.57 -13.77 38.06
CA ASP A 74 -14.91 -14.34 38.23
C ASP A 74 -15.64 -14.30 36.88
N PHE A 75 -15.40 -15.31 36.04
CA PHE A 75 -15.92 -15.37 34.67
C PHE A 75 -17.39 -15.80 34.60
N ASN A 76 -17.92 -16.41 35.65
CA ASN A 76 -19.33 -16.78 35.74
C ASN A 76 -20.18 -15.77 36.55
N ASN A 77 -19.53 -14.80 37.22
CA ASN A 77 -20.11 -13.76 38.07
C ASN A 77 -20.90 -14.32 39.27
N ASP A 78 -20.42 -15.40 39.89
CA ASP A 78 -21.09 -16.01 41.05
C ASP A 78 -20.55 -15.53 42.41
N GLY A 79 -19.52 -14.68 42.40
CA GLY A 79 -18.91 -14.10 43.60
C GLY A 79 -17.85 -14.97 44.27
N ILE A 80 -17.44 -16.08 43.65
CA ILE A 80 -16.35 -16.96 44.11
C ILE A 80 -15.47 -17.36 42.93
N ILE A 81 -14.15 -17.13 43.02
CA ILE A 81 -13.22 -17.58 41.98
C ILE A 81 -12.94 -19.08 42.20
N ASP A 82 -13.49 -19.95 41.36
CA ASP A 82 -13.41 -21.40 41.57
C ASP A 82 -13.19 -22.22 40.29
N ILE A 83 -13.51 -23.52 40.35
CA ILE A 83 -13.35 -24.45 39.23
C ILE A 83 -14.21 -24.07 38.03
N PHE A 84 -15.37 -23.43 38.22
CA PHE A 84 -16.26 -23.03 37.14
C PHE A 84 -15.65 -21.90 36.30
N ASP A 85 -14.85 -21.02 36.90
CA ASP A 85 -14.09 -19.98 36.19
C ASP A 85 -12.93 -20.57 35.40
N ILE A 86 -12.19 -21.49 36.01
CA ILE A 86 -11.09 -22.21 35.36
C ILE A 86 -11.62 -22.97 34.13
N ILE A 87 -12.80 -23.59 34.22
CA ILE A 87 -13.45 -24.28 33.09
C ILE A 87 -13.72 -23.33 31.92
N LYS A 88 -13.95 -22.02 32.15
CA LYS A 88 -14.13 -21.05 31.05
C LYS A 88 -12.84 -20.88 30.25
N ILE A 89 -11.68 -20.83 30.91
CA ILE A 89 -10.38 -20.75 30.21
C ILE A 89 -10.03 -22.09 29.56
N SER A 90 -10.19 -23.20 30.27
CA SER A 90 -9.83 -24.55 29.78
C SER A 90 -10.53 -24.92 28.46
N LYS A 91 -11.77 -24.50 28.26
CA LYS A 91 -12.51 -24.69 27.00
C LYS A 91 -11.87 -23.98 25.79
N ARG A 92 -10.93 -23.07 26.00
CA ARG A 92 -10.30 -22.18 25.01
C ARG A 92 -8.81 -22.50 24.79
N ASN A 93 -8.36 -23.67 25.23
CA ASN A 93 -6.95 -24.06 25.13
C ASN A 93 -6.45 -23.97 23.68
N ASP A 94 -5.23 -23.46 23.51
CA ASP A 94 -4.54 -23.23 22.23
C ASP A 94 -5.20 -22.19 21.30
N ILE A 95 -6.15 -21.38 21.78
CA ILE A 95 -6.72 -20.30 20.98
C ILE A 95 -5.73 -19.12 20.90
N LYS A 96 -5.21 -18.89 19.70
CA LYS A 96 -4.25 -17.81 19.42
C LYS A 96 -4.97 -16.55 19.00
N LYS A 97 -4.46 -15.39 19.45
CA LYS A 97 -4.85 -14.09 18.92
C LYS A 97 -4.68 -14.11 17.40
N PRO A 98 -5.73 -13.81 16.61
CA PRO A 98 -5.59 -13.80 15.16
C PRO A 98 -4.52 -12.78 14.77
N LYS A 99 -3.46 -13.24 14.09
CA LYS A 99 -2.46 -12.35 13.51
C LYS A 99 -3.20 -11.35 12.61
N LYS A 100 -3.08 -10.05 12.92
CA LYS A 100 -3.64 -8.98 12.09
C LYS A 100 -3.09 -9.15 10.67
N LYS A 101 -3.90 -9.68 9.76
CA LYS A 101 -3.50 -9.89 8.36
C LYS A 101 -3.12 -8.53 7.81
N SER A 102 -1.85 -8.38 7.43
CA SER A 102 -1.35 -7.14 6.81
C SER A 102 -2.25 -6.80 5.61
N SER A 103 -2.61 -5.53 5.46
CA SER A 103 -3.48 -5.13 4.35
C SER A 103 -2.82 -5.52 3.02
N LYS A 104 -3.62 -5.78 1.98
CA LYS A 104 -3.10 -6.09 0.64
C LYS A 104 -2.11 -5.02 0.16
N ASN A 105 -2.37 -3.75 0.50
CA ASN A 105 -1.51 -2.63 0.17
C ASN A 105 -0.18 -2.65 0.95
N ALA A 106 -0.22 -2.96 2.25
CA ALA A 106 0.99 -3.07 3.06
C ALA A 106 1.92 -4.18 2.55
N LEU A 107 1.35 -5.31 2.10
CA LEU A 107 2.15 -6.37 1.48
C LEU A 107 2.77 -5.94 0.15
N LYS A 108 2.02 -5.21 -0.69
CA LYS A 108 2.54 -4.62 -1.94
C LYS A 108 3.65 -3.60 -1.67
N LEU A 109 3.46 -2.71 -0.70
CA LEU A 109 4.46 -1.72 -0.29
C LEU A 109 5.73 -2.41 0.20
N LYS A 110 5.62 -3.46 1.03
CA LYS A 110 6.79 -4.22 1.49
C LYS A 110 7.60 -4.79 0.32
N LYS A 111 6.92 -5.32 -0.71
CA LYS A 111 7.56 -5.82 -1.93
C LYS A 111 8.20 -4.70 -2.76
N LEU A 112 7.52 -3.55 -2.87
CA LEU A 112 8.07 -2.37 -3.53
C LEU A 112 9.35 -1.89 -2.83
N ILE A 113 9.34 -1.82 -1.50
CA ILE A 113 10.48 -1.36 -0.71
C ILE A 113 11.67 -2.31 -0.82
N SER A 114 11.44 -3.63 -0.86
CA SER A 114 12.53 -4.59 -1.00
C SER A 114 13.21 -4.55 -2.38
N ASN A 115 12.50 -4.07 -3.41
CA ASN A 115 12.94 -4.18 -4.80
C ASN A 115 13.43 -2.85 -5.38
N ASN A 116 12.93 -1.71 -4.89
CA ASN A 116 13.30 -0.40 -5.38
C ASN A 116 14.40 0.23 -4.50
N LYS A 117 15.48 0.69 -5.13
CA LYS A 117 16.63 1.31 -4.45
C LYS A 117 16.46 2.83 -4.25
N ASN A 118 15.53 3.45 -4.96
CA ASN A 118 15.27 4.89 -4.92
C ASN A 118 14.15 5.20 -3.92
N ILE A 119 14.43 4.94 -2.65
CA ILE A 119 13.47 5.13 -1.56
C ILE A 119 14.10 5.99 -0.48
N THR A 120 13.36 6.99 -0.04
CA THR A 120 13.69 7.78 1.14
C THR A 120 12.61 7.61 2.19
N THR A 121 12.94 7.83 3.46
CA THR A 121 11.97 7.77 4.56
C THR A 121 11.99 9.07 5.33
N THR A 122 10.80 9.57 5.65
CA THR A 122 10.59 10.74 6.50
C THR A 122 9.62 10.36 7.63
N VAL A 123 9.32 11.31 8.52
CA VAL A 123 8.33 11.13 9.58
C VAL A 123 7.23 12.19 9.46
N ASP A 124 5.99 11.81 9.75
CA ASP A 124 4.89 12.78 9.88
C ASP A 124 4.98 13.55 11.21
N SER A 125 4.07 14.50 11.41
CA SER A 125 3.97 15.30 12.64
C SER A 125 3.74 14.47 13.90
N ASP A 126 3.21 13.25 13.76
CA ASP A 126 2.95 12.32 14.85
C ASP A 126 4.12 11.32 15.05
N GLY A 127 5.24 11.53 14.35
CA GLY A 127 6.40 10.64 14.39
C GLY A 127 6.22 9.32 13.64
N LYS A 128 5.19 9.18 12.80
CA LYS A 128 4.97 7.96 12.01
C LYS A 128 5.82 7.98 10.75
N GLN A 129 6.45 6.86 10.45
CA GLN A 129 7.28 6.69 9.27
C GLN A 129 6.46 6.79 7.96
N ILE A 130 6.98 7.59 7.03
CA ILE A 130 6.51 7.73 5.65
C ILE A 130 7.58 7.13 4.73
N TYR A 131 7.13 6.37 3.73
CA TYR A 131 7.98 5.84 2.67
C TYR A 131 7.77 6.65 1.38
N ASN A 132 8.80 7.37 0.95
CA ASN A 132 8.81 8.13 -0.29
C ASN A 132 9.52 7.31 -1.36
N VAL A 133 8.76 6.84 -2.34
CA VAL A 133 9.26 5.96 -3.40
C VAL A 133 9.35 6.75 -4.69
N TRP A 134 10.53 6.76 -5.30
CA TRP A 134 10.83 7.52 -6.50
C TRP A 134 10.92 6.61 -7.72
N VAL A 135 10.60 7.19 -8.88
CA VAL A 135 10.81 6.55 -10.18
C VAL A 135 12.29 6.24 -10.35
N LYS A 136 12.60 5.12 -11.01
CA LYS A 136 13.99 4.70 -11.24
C LYS A 136 14.76 5.77 -12.03
N GLY A 137 16.00 5.99 -11.62
CA GLY A 137 16.88 6.99 -12.23
C GLY A 137 16.71 8.41 -11.67
N ILE A 138 15.66 8.69 -10.88
CA ILE A 138 15.54 9.97 -10.17
C ILE A 138 16.43 9.93 -8.92
N THR A 139 17.32 10.91 -8.81
CA THR A 139 18.00 11.23 -7.55
C THR A 139 16.99 11.93 -6.61
N PRO A 140 16.60 11.30 -5.48
CA PRO A 140 15.63 11.88 -4.56
C PRO A 140 16.14 13.19 -3.95
N PRO A 141 15.34 14.27 -3.93
CA PRO A 141 15.67 15.45 -3.13
C PRO A 141 15.71 15.13 -1.64
N ALA A 142 16.54 15.86 -0.90
CA ALA A 142 16.52 15.80 0.56
C ALA A 142 15.28 16.52 1.10
N GLU A 143 14.82 16.14 2.30
CA GLU A 143 13.70 16.82 2.94
C GLU A 143 13.99 18.31 3.16
N SER A 144 15.25 18.66 3.46
CA SER A 144 15.73 20.04 3.61
C SER A 144 15.74 20.83 2.30
N ASP A 145 15.65 20.18 1.13
CA ASP A 145 15.55 20.88 -0.15
C ASP A 145 14.15 21.47 -0.37
N PHE A 146 13.13 20.93 0.30
CA PHE A 146 11.76 21.41 0.16
C PHE A 146 11.50 22.65 1.01
N THR A 147 10.97 23.69 0.36
CA THR A 147 10.46 24.90 1.01
C THR A 147 8.94 24.88 1.02
N ASN A 148 8.33 25.18 2.17
CA ASN A 148 6.89 25.38 2.25
C ASN A 148 6.52 26.76 1.70
N LEU A 149 5.69 26.77 0.66
CA LEU A 149 5.22 27.96 0.00
C LEU A 149 3.75 28.19 0.33
N ASN A 150 3.48 29.31 1.00
CA ASN A 150 2.13 29.78 1.26
C ASN A 150 1.60 30.53 0.04
N LEU A 151 0.53 30.01 -0.56
CA LEU A 151 -0.11 30.56 -1.75
C LEU A 151 -1.37 31.39 -1.41
N GLY A 152 -1.63 31.64 -0.13
CA GLY A 152 -2.84 32.30 0.36
C GLY A 152 -4.03 31.35 0.47
N ALA A 153 -5.16 31.83 1.02
CA ALA A 153 -6.42 31.07 1.15
C ALA A 153 -6.27 29.68 1.81
N ASN A 154 -5.41 29.56 2.83
CA ASN A 154 -5.07 28.31 3.53
C ASN A 154 -4.47 27.23 2.62
N TYR A 155 -3.91 27.61 1.48
CA TYR A 155 -3.24 26.71 0.56
C TYR A 155 -1.72 26.87 0.67
N SER A 156 -1.04 25.81 1.10
CA SER A 156 0.42 25.72 1.09
C SER A 156 0.88 24.52 0.26
N ILE A 157 2.05 24.64 -0.35
CA ILE A 157 2.65 23.59 -1.16
C ILE A 157 4.13 23.47 -0.83
N ASN A 158 4.65 22.25 -0.73
CA ASN A 158 6.09 22.03 -0.58
C ASN A 158 6.73 21.93 -1.96
N VAL A 159 7.80 22.70 -2.18
CA VAL A 159 8.49 22.78 -3.47
C VAL A 159 10.00 22.68 -3.27
N ASP A 160 10.65 21.86 -4.09
CA ASP A 160 12.10 21.90 -4.30
C ASP A 160 12.38 22.60 -5.63
N SER A 161 13.24 23.63 -5.62
CA SER A 161 13.59 24.37 -6.82
C SER A 161 14.45 23.52 -7.75
N TRP A 162 14.13 23.54 -9.04
CA TRP A 162 14.87 22.75 -10.03
C TRP A 162 16.33 23.19 -10.13
N LYS A 163 17.24 22.22 -10.11
CA LYS A 163 18.68 22.42 -10.27
C LYS A 163 19.15 21.64 -11.51
N PRO A 164 19.97 22.23 -12.40
CA PRO A 164 20.60 21.50 -13.49
C PRO A 164 21.37 20.28 -12.99
N GLY A 165 21.29 19.17 -13.73
CA GLY A 165 22.00 17.93 -13.37
C GLY A 165 21.29 17.07 -12.32
N GLN A 166 20.12 17.48 -11.81
CA GLN A 166 19.18 16.55 -11.20
C GLN A 166 18.49 15.77 -12.33
N ASP A 167 18.37 14.44 -12.22
CA ASP A 167 17.82 13.54 -13.25
C ASP A 167 16.31 13.75 -13.58
N SER A 168 15.78 14.95 -13.30
CA SER A 168 14.42 15.40 -13.58
C SER A 168 14.44 16.65 -14.47
N TYR A 169 13.42 16.80 -15.31
CA TYR A 169 13.33 17.87 -16.31
C TYR A 169 12.05 18.69 -16.12
N ASP A 170 12.20 19.99 -15.86
CA ASP A 170 11.09 20.94 -15.72
C ASP A 170 10.90 21.85 -16.95
N ILE A 171 10.22 21.29 -17.96
CA ILE A 171 9.90 22.00 -19.20
C ILE A 171 8.69 22.90 -18.97
N ASN A 172 8.97 24.20 -18.78
CA ASN A 172 7.95 25.21 -18.52
C ASN A 172 7.40 25.83 -19.81
N LYS A 173 6.07 25.96 -19.89
CA LYS A 173 5.43 26.67 -21.01
C LYS A 173 5.83 28.14 -21.01
N LEU A 174 6.44 28.59 -22.12
CA LEU A 174 6.53 30.01 -22.42
C LEU A 174 5.15 30.47 -22.93
N LYS A 175 4.53 31.42 -22.23
CA LYS A 175 3.27 32.03 -22.65
C LYS A 175 3.53 32.86 -23.91
N MET A 176 3.58 32.21 -25.08
CA MET A 176 3.42 32.87 -26.36
C MET A 176 1.96 32.73 -26.77
N GLU A 177 1.37 33.86 -27.17
CA GLU A 177 0.00 33.97 -27.65
C GLU A 177 -0.15 33.26 -29.00
N SER A 178 -0.30 31.94 -28.99
CA SER A 178 -0.91 31.24 -30.11
C SER A 178 -1.48 29.91 -29.63
N SER A 179 -2.76 29.93 -29.29
CA SER A 179 -3.58 28.80 -28.89
C SER A 179 -3.69 27.80 -30.05
N ARG A 180 -2.84 26.78 -30.08
CA ARG A 180 -3.20 25.55 -30.81
C ARG A 180 -4.17 24.78 -29.93
N ASN A 181 -5.46 24.91 -30.23
CA ASN A 181 -6.58 24.35 -29.46
C ASN A 181 -6.71 22.82 -29.52
N ASN A 182 -5.78 22.11 -30.16
CA ASN A 182 -5.74 20.64 -30.23
C ASN A 182 -4.46 20.13 -29.56
N LEU A 183 -4.55 19.79 -28.28
CA LEU A 183 -3.43 19.24 -27.49
C LEU A 183 -3.37 17.72 -27.68
N ALA A 184 -2.22 17.21 -28.10
CA ALA A 184 -1.98 15.77 -28.20
C ALA A 184 -1.62 15.18 -26.81
N PRO A 185 -2.22 14.05 -26.39
CA PRO A 185 -1.82 13.38 -25.15
C PRO A 185 -0.39 12.81 -25.24
N ASN A 186 0.28 12.70 -24.08
CA ASN A 186 1.72 12.38 -23.97
C ASN A 186 2.13 11.09 -24.68
N ASP A 187 1.26 10.07 -24.64
CA ASP A 187 1.44 8.78 -25.31
C ASP A 187 1.60 8.95 -26.83
N LYS A 188 0.74 9.76 -27.45
CA LYS A 188 0.78 10.00 -28.90
C LYS A 188 1.99 10.83 -29.32
N THR A 189 2.40 11.80 -28.52
CA THR A 189 3.58 12.63 -28.80
C THR A 189 4.88 11.84 -28.70
N LEU A 190 4.99 10.93 -27.73
CA LEU A 190 6.18 10.09 -27.59
C LEU A 190 6.25 8.99 -28.65
N LEU A 191 5.11 8.37 -29.02
CA LEU A 191 5.04 7.44 -30.16
C LEU A 191 5.38 8.13 -31.48
N LEU A 192 4.89 9.35 -31.68
CA LEU A 192 5.29 10.19 -32.80
C LEU A 192 6.83 10.37 -32.78
N TYR A 193 7.39 10.91 -31.71
CA TYR A 193 8.81 11.23 -31.65
C TYR A 193 9.74 10.02 -31.86
N ILE A 194 9.47 8.91 -31.16
CA ILE A 194 10.32 7.71 -31.21
C ILE A 194 10.09 6.91 -32.50
N ASN A 195 8.82 6.65 -32.85
CA ASN A 195 8.44 5.68 -33.88
C ASN A 195 8.06 6.32 -35.21
N GLY A 196 7.82 7.64 -35.26
CA GLY A 196 7.30 8.32 -36.44
C GLY A 196 5.80 8.10 -36.64
N SER A 197 5.07 7.60 -35.62
CA SER A 197 3.63 7.32 -35.77
C SER A 197 2.82 8.60 -35.91
N GLY A 198 1.96 8.70 -36.94
CA GLY A 198 1.12 9.88 -37.17
C GLY A 198 0.19 10.18 -35.97
N MET A 199 0.09 11.46 -35.58
CA MET A 199 -0.70 11.92 -34.42
C MET A 199 -2.20 11.56 -34.49
N GLY A 200 -2.72 11.30 -35.69
CA GLY A 200 -4.12 10.98 -35.94
C GLY A 200 -4.47 9.49 -35.89
N LEU A 201 -3.51 8.59 -36.15
CA LEU A 201 -3.78 7.16 -36.37
C LEU A 201 -2.56 6.32 -35.96
N PRO A 202 -2.57 5.65 -34.78
CA PRO A 202 -1.47 4.78 -34.34
C PRO A 202 -1.27 3.55 -35.24
N THR A 203 -2.21 3.29 -36.16
CA THR A 203 -2.21 2.16 -37.09
C THR A 203 -1.89 2.56 -38.54
N SER A 204 -1.64 3.84 -38.84
CA SER A 204 -1.28 4.22 -40.21
C SER A 204 0.18 3.81 -40.50
N PRO A 205 0.46 3.08 -41.59
CA PRO A 205 1.82 2.71 -41.99
C PRO A 205 2.65 3.92 -42.47
N SER A 206 2.02 5.09 -42.63
CA SER A 206 2.70 6.31 -43.06
C SER A 206 3.47 6.96 -41.91
N LEU A 207 4.80 7.00 -42.03
CA LEU A 207 5.65 7.78 -41.14
C LEU A 207 5.31 9.26 -41.20
N ASP A 208 5.18 9.88 -40.03
CA ASP A 208 5.07 11.32 -39.87
C ASP A 208 6.42 11.96 -40.17
N THR A 209 6.45 12.85 -41.16
CA THR A 209 7.65 13.48 -41.71
C THR A 209 8.42 14.35 -40.71
N ARG A 210 7.85 14.63 -39.54
CA ARG A 210 8.48 15.46 -38.51
C ARG A 210 9.39 14.67 -37.56
N THR A 211 9.32 13.33 -37.55
CA THR A 211 9.85 12.49 -36.45
C THR A 211 10.27 11.08 -36.91
N GLY A 212 10.47 10.12 -35.99
CA GLY A 212 10.87 8.75 -36.32
C GLY A 212 12.36 8.48 -36.22
N PHE A 213 13.05 9.20 -35.32
CA PHE A 213 14.51 9.15 -35.13
C PHE A 213 15.04 7.73 -34.85
N PHE A 214 14.20 6.83 -34.31
CA PHE A 214 14.58 5.47 -33.95
C PHE A 214 13.83 4.40 -34.74
N ASN A 215 13.23 4.74 -35.90
CA ASN A 215 12.43 3.77 -36.66
C ASN A 215 13.23 2.58 -37.21
N GLY A 216 14.56 2.71 -37.37
CA GLY A 216 15.44 1.62 -37.80
C GLY A 216 15.86 0.65 -36.68
N VAL A 217 15.49 0.90 -35.43
CA VAL A 217 15.84 0.04 -34.30
C VAL A 217 14.77 -1.05 -34.14
N PRO A 218 15.13 -2.35 -34.09
CA PRO A 218 14.19 -3.42 -33.80
C PRO A 218 13.54 -3.19 -32.43
N LYS A 219 12.26 -2.81 -32.44
CA LYS A 219 11.49 -2.60 -31.21
C LYS A 219 11.11 -3.98 -30.72
N LYS A 220 11.85 -4.46 -29.71
CA LYS A 220 11.61 -5.79 -29.13
C LYS A 220 10.22 -5.87 -28.44
N GLU A 221 9.55 -4.75 -28.23
CA GLU A 221 8.21 -4.68 -27.68
C GLU A 221 7.43 -3.51 -28.31
N ASP A 222 6.25 -3.78 -28.88
CA ASP A 222 5.26 -2.77 -29.29
C ASP A 222 4.66 -1.98 -28.10
N ASN A 223 5.27 -2.03 -26.91
CA ASN A 223 4.70 -1.66 -25.62
C ASN A 223 5.55 -0.66 -24.80
N LEU A 224 6.31 0.22 -25.46
CA LEU A 224 7.06 1.30 -24.76
C LEU A 224 6.16 2.25 -23.97
N ILE A 225 4.85 2.27 -24.26
CA ILE A 225 3.88 3.13 -23.60
C ILE A 225 2.69 2.31 -23.14
N ASN A 226 2.25 2.58 -21.90
CA ASN A 226 1.00 2.06 -21.36
C ASN A 226 0.15 3.23 -20.86
N LYS A 227 -1.15 3.16 -21.08
CA LYS A 227 -2.14 4.10 -20.56
C LYS A 227 -3.18 3.35 -19.77
N SER A 228 -3.46 3.84 -18.56
CA SER A 228 -4.51 3.29 -17.70
C SER A 228 -5.38 4.41 -17.20
N TYR A 229 -6.67 4.13 -17.13
CA TYR A 229 -7.67 5.08 -16.67
C TYR A 229 -8.07 4.76 -15.23
N VAL A 230 -7.87 5.73 -14.34
CA VAL A 230 -7.99 5.54 -12.90
C VAL A 230 -8.98 6.55 -12.35
N ARG A 231 -10.23 6.12 -12.15
CA ARG A 231 -11.32 6.99 -11.62
C ARG A 231 -11.40 7.02 -10.10
N ILE A 232 -10.87 6.02 -9.41
CA ILE A 232 -11.11 5.80 -7.98
C ILE A 232 -9.77 5.83 -7.23
N TYR A 233 -9.74 6.54 -6.10
CA TYR A 233 -8.55 6.70 -5.25
C TYR A 233 -7.89 5.36 -4.88
N HIS A 234 -8.68 4.34 -4.54
CA HIS A 234 -8.15 3.01 -4.21
C HIS A 234 -7.38 2.37 -5.38
N LEU A 235 -7.87 2.53 -6.61
CA LEU A 235 -7.20 2.03 -7.80
C LEU A 235 -5.92 2.82 -8.08
N LEU A 236 -5.92 4.13 -7.84
CA LEU A 236 -4.71 4.96 -7.98
C LEU A 236 -3.61 4.49 -7.04
N ASN A 237 -3.95 4.28 -5.77
CA ASN A 237 -3.01 3.77 -4.77
C ASN A 237 -2.39 2.43 -5.23
N ILE A 238 -3.24 1.46 -5.58
CA ILE A 238 -2.76 0.14 -6.02
C ILE A 238 -1.88 0.25 -7.28
N ARG A 239 -2.26 1.10 -8.24
CA ARG A 239 -1.49 1.27 -9.48
C ARG A 239 -0.15 1.92 -9.23
N LEU A 240 -0.05 2.91 -8.36
CA LEU A 240 1.23 3.52 -8.00
C LEU A 240 2.15 2.52 -7.27
N LEU A 241 1.60 1.69 -6.40
CA LEU A 241 2.37 0.61 -5.77
C LEU A 241 2.94 -0.38 -6.80
N ASP A 242 2.24 -0.62 -7.91
CA ASP A 242 2.70 -1.52 -8.97
C ASP A 242 3.69 -0.81 -9.93
N TRP A 243 3.33 0.36 -10.45
CA TRP A 243 4.12 1.06 -11.46
C TRP A 243 5.43 1.64 -10.94
N LEU A 244 5.51 2.02 -9.67
CA LEU A 244 6.79 2.44 -9.07
C LEU A 244 7.79 1.29 -8.89
N GLN A 245 7.37 0.03 -9.12
CA GLN A 245 8.29 -1.12 -9.22
C GLN A 245 8.88 -1.26 -10.63
N GLU A 246 8.26 -0.62 -11.62
CA GLU A 246 8.62 -0.77 -13.03
C GLU A 246 9.68 0.27 -13.42
N ASP A 247 10.54 -0.11 -14.37
CA ASP A 247 11.53 0.78 -14.96
C ASP A 247 10.89 1.69 -16.01
N LYS A 248 10.00 2.58 -15.57
CA LYS A 248 9.17 3.41 -16.45
C LYS A 248 9.04 4.83 -15.93
N SER A 249 9.06 5.79 -16.86
CA SER A 249 8.62 7.16 -16.61
C SER A 249 7.10 7.22 -16.47
N LEU A 250 6.60 8.00 -15.53
CA LEU A 250 5.17 8.10 -15.22
C LEU A 250 4.63 9.50 -15.48
N GLY A 251 3.43 9.56 -16.05
CA GLY A 251 2.66 10.78 -16.22
C GLY A 251 1.26 10.60 -15.67
N VAL A 252 0.71 11.65 -15.05
CA VAL A 252 -0.65 11.65 -14.50
C VAL A 252 -1.44 12.76 -15.16
N SER A 253 -2.65 12.42 -15.63
CA SER A 253 -3.63 13.41 -16.06
C SER A 253 -4.59 13.73 -14.93
N ASN A 254 -4.83 15.01 -14.64
CA ASN A 254 -5.85 15.46 -13.70
C ASN A 254 -6.79 16.49 -14.34
N ASN A 255 -7.98 16.62 -13.76
CA ASN A 255 -8.92 17.67 -14.13
C ASN A 255 -8.46 18.97 -13.46
N ASN A 256 -8.25 20.02 -14.25
CA ASN A 256 -8.13 21.36 -13.70
C ASN A 256 -9.53 21.95 -13.43
N ILE A 257 -9.62 22.89 -12.49
CA ILE A 257 -10.83 23.69 -12.26
C ILE A 257 -11.02 24.60 -13.48
N GLY A 258 -11.77 24.10 -14.45
CA GLY A 258 -12.08 24.77 -15.72
C GLY A 258 -12.69 23.79 -16.70
N ILE A 259 -13.89 24.11 -17.17
CA ILE A 259 -14.68 23.31 -18.12
C ILE A 259 -13.76 22.99 -19.33
N TYR A 260 -13.47 21.71 -19.55
CA TYR A 260 -12.62 21.14 -20.62
C TYR A 260 -11.08 21.10 -20.45
N SER A 261 -10.50 21.33 -19.27
CA SER A 261 -9.02 21.29 -19.12
C SER A 261 -8.48 20.03 -18.43
N ASN A 262 -8.09 19.03 -19.23
CA ASN A 262 -7.20 17.96 -18.77
C ASN A 262 -5.77 18.52 -18.70
N ASN A 263 -5.14 18.50 -17.51
CA ASN A 263 -3.72 18.80 -17.38
C ASN A 263 -2.94 17.49 -17.24
N VAL A 264 -1.76 17.42 -17.87
CA VAL A 264 -0.86 16.27 -17.71
C VAL A 264 0.42 16.76 -17.03
N ILE A 265 0.78 16.08 -15.95
CA ILE A 265 1.95 16.37 -15.12
C ILE A 265 2.86 15.15 -15.07
N THR A 266 4.16 15.39 -14.95
CA THR A 266 5.15 14.32 -14.80
C THR A 266 5.18 13.86 -13.35
N LEU A 267 5.04 12.56 -13.09
CA LEU A 267 5.13 11.99 -11.74
C LEU A 267 6.53 11.44 -11.51
N LEU A 268 7.18 11.92 -10.45
CA LEU A 268 8.54 11.54 -10.06
C LEU A 268 8.58 10.56 -8.89
N GLY A 269 7.51 10.53 -8.07
CA GLY A 269 7.43 9.64 -6.93
C GLY A 269 6.10 9.75 -6.19
N ALA A 270 5.93 8.91 -5.17
CA ALA A 270 4.77 8.92 -4.28
C ALA A 270 5.14 8.55 -2.84
N SER A 271 4.37 9.07 -1.89
CA SER A 271 4.54 8.84 -0.45
C SER A 271 3.48 7.89 0.08
N PHE A 272 3.88 6.92 0.90
CA PHE A 272 2.98 5.94 1.50
C PHE A 272 3.17 5.82 3.02
N ASP A 273 2.09 5.56 3.75
CA ASP A 273 2.18 5.13 5.14
C ASP A 273 2.60 3.65 5.24
N LYS A 274 2.90 3.17 6.46
CA LYS A 274 3.24 1.75 6.73
C LYS A 274 2.18 0.73 6.31
N SER A 275 0.95 1.18 6.08
CA SER A 275 -0.17 0.34 5.65
C SER A 275 -0.30 0.30 4.12
N GLY A 276 0.56 1.02 3.38
CA GLY A 276 0.48 1.18 1.94
C GLY A 276 -0.62 2.14 1.49
N ASN A 277 -1.02 3.11 2.32
CA ASN A 277 -1.95 4.16 1.92
C ASN A 277 -1.20 5.34 1.31
N LEU A 278 -1.69 5.80 0.15
CA LEU A 278 -1.11 6.94 -0.57
C LEU A 278 -1.33 8.24 0.22
N LEU A 279 -0.24 8.92 0.58
CA LEU A 279 -0.27 10.20 1.29
C LEU A 279 -0.10 11.39 0.34
N GLY A 280 0.65 11.21 -0.74
CA GLY A 280 0.92 12.27 -1.71
C GLY A 280 1.78 11.82 -2.88
N ILE A 281 1.97 12.73 -3.82
CA ILE A 281 2.76 12.52 -5.04
C ILE A 281 3.73 13.68 -5.28
N TYR A 282 4.90 13.36 -5.83
CA TYR A 282 5.91 14.31 -6.26
C TYR A 282 5.81 14.49 -7.77
N VAL A 283 5.67 15.73 -8.23
CA VAL A 283 5.40 16.02 -9.64
C VAL A 283 6.12 17.24 -10.16
N ILE A 284 6.25 17.31 -11.47
CA ILE A 284 6.65 18.51 -12.21
C ILE A 284 5.49 18.90 -13.15
N ASP A 285 5.20 20.19 -13.22
CA ASP A 285 4.08 20.73 -14.01
C ASP A 285 4.52 21.90 -14.90
N SER A 286 4.40 21.68 -16.22
CA SER A 286 4.72 22.66 -17.26
C SER A 286 3.92 23.98 -17.19
N ASN A 287 2.77 24.00 -16.50
CA ASN A 287 1.99 25.22 -16.24
C ASN A 287 2.56 26.05 -15.07
N GLY A 288 3.68 25.64 -14.47
CA GLY A 288 4.31 26.27 -13.31
C GLY A 288 4.51 27.78 -13.46
N LYS A 289 4.67 28.28 -14.69
CA LYS A 289 4.92 29.70 -14.98
C LYS A 289 3.88 30.69 -14.42
N LYS A 290 2.60 30.29 -14.26
CA LYS A 290 1.56 31.14 -13.64
C LYS A 290 1.81 31.44 -12.15
N PHE A 291 2.73 30.71 -11.51
CA PHE A 291 3.08 30.81 -10.10
C PHE A 291 4.58 31.11 -9.95
N LYS A 292 5.12 32.11 -10.65
CA LYS A 292 6.48 32.61 -10.33
C LYS A 292 6.41 33.24 -8.94
N ILE A 293 6.85 32.54 -7.90
CA ILE A 293 6.61 33.00 -6.53
C ILE A 293 7.62 34.08 -6.12
N SER A 294 8.84 34.07 -6.67
CA SER A 294 9.78 35.19 -6.54
C SER A 294 10.85 35.17 -7.65
N LYS A 295 11.78 36.15 -7.62
CA LYS A 295 12.95 36.21 -8.52
C LYS A 295 13.95 35.07 -8.25
N ASP A 296 13.90 34.47 -7.06
CA ASP A 296 14.91 33.54 -6.54
C ASP A 296 14.38 32.10 -6.39
N ILE A 297 13.07 31.87 -6.53
CA ILE A 297 12.46 30.53 -6.51
C ILE A 297 12.10 30.13 -7.94
N LEU A 298 12.99 29.35 -8.56
CA LEU A 298 12.75 28.68 -9.83
C LEU A 298 11.81 27.49 -9.61
N TYR A 299 10.96 27.24 -10.60
CA TYR A 299 10.04 26.10 -10.65
C TYR A 299 10.78 24.77 -10.42
N GLY A 300 10.09 23.73 -9.95
CA GLY A 300 10.69 22.42 -9.69
C GLY A 300 9.71 21.41 -9.13
N ILE A 301 10.19 20.50 -8.30
CA ILE A 301 9.40 19.36 -7.80
C ILE A 301 8.38 19.86 -6.78
N LYS A 302 7.12 19.54 -7.02
CA LYS A 302 5.99 19.86 -6.13
C LYS A 302 5.49 18.61 -5.43
N TYR A 303 5.24 18.72 -4.13
CA TYR A 303 4.54 17.68 -3.39
C TYR A 303 3.05 18.01 -3.24
N TYR A 304 2.19 17.16 -3.81
CA TYR A 304 0.75 17.25 -3.63
C TYR A 304 0.26 16.18 -2.65
N LYS A 305 -0.27 16.63 -1.51
CA LYS A 305 -1.01 15.75 -0.60
C LYS A 305 -2.21 15.17 -1.34
N THR A 306 -2.36 13.85 -1.29
CA THR A 306 -3.50 13.17 -1.91
C THR A 306 -4.42 12.68 -0.80
N VAL A 307 -5.68 13.09 -0.86
CA VAL A 307 -6.72 12.66 0.06
C VAL A 307 -7.83 11.97 -0.73
N LYS A 308 -8.47 10.98 -0.12
CA LYS A 308 -9.72 10.45 -0.66
C LYS A 308 -10.78 11.54 -0.48
N ASP A 309 -11.37 11.99 -1.57
CA ASP A 309 -12.51 12.89 -1.51
C ASP A 309 -13.70 12.18 -0.83
N SER A 310 -14.50 12.94 -0.09
CA SER A 310 -15.59 12.41 0.75
C SER A 310 -16.81 11.94 -0.05
N ASN A 311 -16.79 12.16 -1.37
CA ASN A 311 -17.90 11.93 -2.30
C ASN A 311 -17.96 10.48 -2.81
#